data_AF-A0A7S0ZQT1-F1
#
_entry.id   AF-A0A7S0ZQT1-F1
#
_cell.length_a   1.000
_cell.length_b   1.000
_cell.length_c   1.000
_cell.angle_alpha   90.00
_cell.angle_beta   90.00
_cell.angle_gamma   90.00
#
_symmetry.space_group_name_H-M   'P 1'
#
loop_
_entity.id
_entity.type
_entity.pdbx_description
1 polymer ?
#
loop_
_entity_poly.entity_id
_entity_poly.type
_entity_poly.pdbx_seq_one_letter_code
_entity_poly.pdbx_strand_id
1 'polypeptide(L)'
;GEFPVFAPDDGRVVFAGESLPRLLATYGLYECLRYRRLVRLGCRIVNHAAVSGAAGDAVLWAVKKSAFKHFCGGETLEESVSAAECLASRGVRCIFDWSVEE
;
A
#
# COMPACT_ATOMS: atom_id res chain seq x y z
N GLY A 1 28.15 10.16 -3.89
CA GLY A 1 27.46 10.17 -5.19
C GLY A 1 26.21 10.99 -5.02
N GLU A 2 25.97 11.96 -5.90
CA GLU A 2 24.71 12.71 -5.90
C GLU A 2 23.56 11.75 -6.16
N PHE A 3 22.61 11.69 -5.23
CA PHE A 3 21.36 11.01 -5.45
C PHE A 3 20.59 11.77 -6.54
N PRO A 4 19.93 11.09 -7.49
CA PRO A 4 19.07 11.76 -8.45
C PRO A 4 18.05 12.62 -7.71
N VAL A 5 17.80 13.83 -8.23
CA VAL A 5 16.87 14.78 -7.61
C VAL A 5 15.49 14.13 -7.56
N PHE A 6 15.03 13.80 -6.35
CA PHE A 6 13.66 13.38 -6.11
C PHE A 6 12.73 14.50 -6.57
N ALA A 7 11.99 14.26 -7.67
CA ALA A 7 11.07 15.20 -8.29
C ALA A 7 9.62 14.71 -8.09
N PRO A 8 9.05 14.88 -6.88
CA PRO A 8 7.73 14.34 -6.54
C PRO A 8 6.59 14.90 -7.42
N ASP A 9 6.79 16.08 -8.00
CA ASP A 9 5.82 16.74 -8.87
C ASP A 9 5.79 16.17 -10.30
N ASP A 10 6.80 15.39 -10.70
CA ASP A 10 6.82 14.69 -11.99
C ASP A 10 6.55 13.20 -11.79
N GLY A 11 5.28 12.81 -11.94
CA GLY A 11 4.86 11.42 -11.89
C GLY A 11 5.59 10.52 -12.90
N ARG A 12 6.10 11.04 -14.01
CA ARG A 12 6.86 10.23 -14.97
C ARG A 12 8.19 9.78 -14.38
N VAL A 13 8.84 10.63 -13.58
CA VAL A 13 10.10 10.32 -12.90
C VAL A 13 9.83 9.38 -11.72
N VAL A 14 8.81 9.67 -10.92
CA VAL A 14 8.45 8.87 -9.73
C VAL A 14 8.02 7.45 -10.11
N PHE A 15 7.23 7.31 -11.18
CA PHE A 15 6.66 6.03 -11.60
C PHE A 15 7.38 5.39 -12.80
N ALA A 16 8.56 5.89 -13.21
CA ALA A 16 9.31 5.38 -14.36
C ALA A 16 9.58 3.87 -14.29
N GLY A 17 9.75 3.31 -13.08
CA GLY A 17 10.01 1.90 -12.84
C GLY A 17 8.77 1.03 -12.59
N GLU A 18 7.57 1.61 -12.66
CA GLU A 18 6.32 0.89 -12.41
C GLU A 18 5.66 0.42 -13.70
N SER A 19 5.03 -0.76 -13.66
CA SER A 19 4.32 -1.29 -14.83
C SER A 19 2.94 -0.64 -14.99
N LEU A 20 2.49 -0.51 -16.25
CA LEU A 20 1.17 0.06 -16.55
C LEU A 20 0.01 -0.66 -15.82
N PRO A 21 -0.05 -2.00 -15.75
CA PRO A 21 -1.12 -2.69 -15.00
C PRO A 21 -1.12 -2.33 -13.51
N ARG A 22 0.07 -2.17 -12.92
CA ARG A 22 0.21 -1.79 -11.50
C ARG A 22 -0.27 -0.36 -11.27
N LEU A 23 0.09 0.58 -12.15
CA LEU A 23 -0.39 1.96 -12.09
C LEU A 23 -1.92 2.05 -12.20
N LEU A 24 -2.53 1.31 -13.12
CA LEU A 24 -3.98 1.27 -13.27
C LEU A 24 -4.68 0.67 -12.04
N ALA A 25 -4.12 -0.41 -11.47
CA ALA A 25 -4.66 -1.00 -10.25
C ALA A 25 -4.60 -0.03 -9.06
N THR A 26 -3.46 0.63 -8.87
CA THR A 26 -3.28 1.68 -7.86
C THR A 26 -4.25 2.84 -8.07
N TYR A 27 -4.41 3.32 -9.31
CA TYR A 27 -5.35 4.38 -9.62
C TYR A 27 -6.80 3.99 -9.29
N GLY A 28 -7.21 2.76 -9.67
CA GLY A 28 -8.53 2.24 -9.32
C GLY A 28 -8.78 2.16 -7.81
N LEU A 29 -7.77 1.76 -7.03
CA LEU A 29 -7.83 1.77 -5.58
C LEU A 29 -8.05 3.19 -5.03
N TYR A 30 -7.29 4.19 -5.52
CA TYR A 30 -7.49 5.57 -5.11
C TYR A 30 -8.88 6.09 -5.48
N GLU A 31 -9.39 5.78 -6.67
CA GLU A 31 -10.76 6.16 -7.06
C GLU A 31 -11.81 5.54 -6.13
N CYS A 32 -11.63 4.29 -5.70
CA CYS A 32 -12.49 3.66 -4.68
C CYS A 32 -12.47 4.43 -3.35
N LEU A 33 -11.29 4.89 -2.91
CA LEU A 33 -11.14 5.63 -1.64
C LEU A 33 -11.83 7.01 -1.66
N ARG A 34 -12.05 7.60 -2.83
CA ARG A 34 -12.80 8.87 -2.96
C ARG A 34 -14.24 8.75 -2.49
N TYR A 35 -14.82 7.55 -2.53
CA TYR A 35 -16.20 7.32 -2.11
C TYR A 35 -16.27 6.93 -0.63
N ARG A 36 -16.54 7.91 0.25
CA ARG A 36 -16.68 7.70 1.70
C ARG A 36 -17.68 6.60 2.11
N ARG A 37 -18.68 6.32 1.27
CA ARG A 37 -19.62 5.20 1.50
C ARG A 37 -18.95 3.85 1.27
N LEU A 38 -18.16 3.72 0.22
CA LEU A 38 -17.42 2.50 -0.12
C LEU A 38 -16.35 2.20 0.93
N VAL A 39 -15.60 3.21 1.37
CA VAL A 39 -14.62 3.07 2.46
C VAL A 39 -15.29 2.57 3.74
N ARG A 40 -16.40 3.19 4.16
CA ARG A 40 -17.14 2.75 5.36
C ARG A 40 -17.68 1.33 5.25
N LEU A 41 -18.16 0.94 4.07
CA LEU A 41 -18.61 -0.43 3.83
C LEU A 41 -17.42 -1.41 3.93
N GLY A 42 -16.29 -1.07 3.31
CA GLY A 42 -15.04 -1.84 3.40
C GLY A 42 -14.60 -2.05 4.85
N CYS A 43 -14.56 -1.00 5.67
CA CYS A 43 -14.22 -1.12 7.09
C CYS A 43 -15.17 -2.08 7.83
N ARG A 44 -16.49 -2.02 7.58
CA ARG A 44 -17.45 -2.95 8.20
C ARG A 44 -17.22 -4.39 7.79
N ILE A 45 -16.94 -4.62 6.51
CA ILE A 45 -16.64 -5.95 5.97
C ILE A 45 -15.37 -6.51 6.63
N VAL A 46 -14.31 -5.72 6.71
CA VAL A 46 -13.04 -6.12 7.34
C VAL A 46 -13.22 -6.42 8.82
N ASN A 47 -13.92 -5.55 9.56
CA ASN A 47 -14.17 -5.75 10.98
C ASN A 47 -15.02 -7.00 11.24
N HIS A 48 -15.99 -7.29 10.38
CA HIS A 48 -16.78 -8.51 10.48
C HIS A 48 -15.97 -9.76 10.11
N ALA A 49 -15.15 -9.67 9.05
CA ALA A 49 -14.26 -10.75 8.63
C ALA A 49 -13.29 -11.14 9.75
N ALA A 50 -12.73 -10.17 10.48
CA ALA A 50 -11.82 -10.41 11.60
C ALA A 50 -12.42 -11.29 12.72
N VAL A 51 -13.75 -11.39 12.82
CA VAL A 51 -14.44 -12.21 13.84
C VAL A 51 -15.17 -13.42 13.28
N SER A 52 -15.12 -13.65 11.96
CA SER A 52 -15.94 -14.66 11.27
C SER A 52 -15.23 -16.01 11.02
N GLY A 53 -14.01 -16.19 11.54
CA GLY A 53 -13.22 -17.42 11.35
C GLY A 53 -12.87 -17.67 9.88
N ALA A 54 -12.94 -18.94 9.43
CA ALA A 54 -12.41 -19.36 8.13
C ALA A 54 -13.00 -18.60 6.90
N ALA A 55 -14.25 -18.15 6.96
CA ALA A 55 -14.84 -17.35 5.89
C ALA A 55 -14.31 -15.90 5.88
N GLY A 56 -13.94 -15.38 7.05
CA GLY A 56 -13.29 -14.09 7.22
C GLY A 56 -11.85 -14.07 6.73
N ASP A 57 -11.12 -15.17 6.90
CA ASP A 57 -9.72 -15.29 6.47
C ASP A 57 -9.55 -15.05 4.97
N ALA A 58 -10.49 -15.54 4.14
CA ALA A 58 -10.47 -15.30 2.70
C ALA A 58 -10.61 -13.82 2.34
N VAL A 59 -11.44 -13.09 3.10
CA VAL A 59 -11.65 -11.64 2.91
C VAL A 59 -10.41 -10.87 3.34
N LEU A 60 -9.85 -11.21 4.51
CA LEU A 60 -8.61 -10.58 5.01
C LEU A 60 -7.44 -10.82 4.06
N TRP A 61 -7.33 -12.03 3.49
CA TRP A 61 -6.34 -12.35 2.46
C TRP A 61 -6.51 -11.48 1.21
N ALA A 62 -7.74 -11.25 0.75
CA ALA A 62 -8.00 -10.39 -0.40
C ALA A 62 -7.63 -8.92 -0.13
N VAL A 63 -7.90 -8.43 1.09
CA VAL A 63 -7.50 -7.09 1.54
C VAL A 63 -5.98 -6.96 1.58
N LYS A 64 -5.30 -8.01 2.08
CA LYS A 64 -3.83 -8.09 2.10
C LYS A 64 -3.22 -7.95 0.71
N LYS A 65 -3.81 -8.63 -0.29
CA LYS A 65 -3.33 -8.62 -1.67
C LYS A 65 -3.66 -7.33 -2.44
N SER A 66 -4.52 -6.47 -1.91
CA SER A 66 -4.97 -5.24 -2.56
C SER A 66 -4.49 -3.98 -1.82
N ALA A 67 -5.30 -3.43 -0.92
CA ALA A 67 -5.03 -2.16 -0.25
C ALA A 67 -3.79 -2.24 0.65
N PHE A 68 -3.63 -3.31 1.43
CA PHE A 68 -2.50 -3.45 2.35
C PHE A 68 -1.16 -3.44 1.60
N LYS A 69 -1.03 -4.22 0.53
CA LYS A 69 0.20 -4.24 -0.31
C LYS A 69 0.56 -2.86 -0.90
N HIS A 70 -0.42 -1.98 -1.08
CA HIS A 70 -0.19 -0.64 -1.63
C HIS A 70 0.21 0.38 -0.56
N PHE A 71 -0.33 0.27 0.65
CA PHE A 71 -0.13 1.24 1.73
C PHE A 71 0.90 0.82 2.79
N CYS A 72 1.16 -0.47 2.94
CA CYS A 72 2.06 -1.02 3.96
C CYS A 72 3.34 -1.55 3.31
N GLY A 73 4.48 -1.29 3.94
CA GLY A 73 5.79 -1.78 3.49
C GLY A 73 5.97 -3.30 3.62
N GLY A 74 5.16 -3.93 4.46
CA GLY A 74 5.20 -5.36 4.77
C GLY A 74 4.42 -5.65 6.05
N GLU A 75 4.33 -6.93 6.41
CA GLU A 75 3.86 -7.36 7.74
C GLU A 75 4.99 -7.54 8.74
N THR A 76 6.21 -7.76 8.24
CA THR A 76 7.39 -7.88 9.08
C THR A 76 8.32 -6.68 8.89
N LEU A 77 9.23 -6.51 9.85
CA LEU A 77 10.27 -5.49 9.76
C LEU A 77 11.14 -5.71 8.52
N GLU A 78 11.47 -6.96 8.21
CA GLU A 78 12.33 -7.33 7.08
C GLU A 78 11.69 -6.96 5.74
N GLU A 79 10.39 -7.26 5.56
CA GLU A 79 9.63 -6.87 4.37
C GLU A 79 9.61 -5.34 4.22
N SER A 80 9.36 -4.64 5.33
CA SER A 80 9.31 -3.17 5.35
C SER A 80 10.66 -2.53 5.06
N VAL A 81 11.76 -3.10 5.57
CA VAL A 81 13.13 -2.68 5.26
C VAL A 81 13.44 -2.91 3.78
N SER A 82 13.09 -4.06 3.22
CA SER A 82 13.29 -4.34 1.79
C SER A 82 12.52 -3.35 0.90
N ALA A 83 11.28 -3.01 1.27
CA ALA A 83 10.52 -1.97 0.60
C ALA A 83 11.19 -0.60 0.70
N ALA A 84 11.73 -0.25 1.87
CA ALA A 84 12.44 1.00 2.09
C ALA A 84 13.76 1.08 1.30
N GLU A 85 14.52 -0.01 1.19
CA GLU A 85 15.74 -0.08 0.38
C GLU A 85 15.44 0.09 -1.12
N CYS A 86 14.36 -0.52 -1.61
CA CYS A 86 13.90 -0.34 -2.98
C CYS A 86 13.58 1.14 -3.28
N LEU A 87 12.89 1.82 -2.36
CA LEU A 87 12.60 3.25 -2.47
C LEU A 87 13.87 4.12 -2.35
N ALA A 88 14.77 3.78 -1.43
CA ALA A 88 16.05 4.47 -1.24
C ALA A 88 16.94 4.39 -2.50
N SER A 89 16.93 3.26 -3.20
CA SER A 89 17.65 3.11 -4.49
C SER A 89 17.16 4.09 -5.57
N ARG A 90 15.94 4.62 -5.43
CA ARG A 90 15.31 5.61 -6.31
C ARG A 90 15.40 7.04 -5.75
N GLY A 91 16.19 7.27 -4.70
CA GLY A 91 16.35 8.59 -4.06
C GLY A 91 15.20 8.99 -3.14
N VAL A 92 14.26 8.07 -2.84
CA VAL A 92 13.14 8.32 -1.93
C VAL A 92 13.59 8.00 -0.50
N ARG A 93 13.45 8.95 0.42
CA ARG A 93 13.68 8.72 1.85
C ARG A 93 12.38 8.23 2.50
N CYS A 94 12.50 7.22 3.36
CA CYS A 94 11.36 6.61 4.04
C CYS A 94 11.36 6.96 5.54
N ILE A 95 10.18 7.13 6.11
CA ILE A 95 9.96 7.17 7.56
C ILE A 95 9.26 5.85 7.92
N PHE A 96 9.75 5.18 8.95
CA PHE A 96 9.14 3.95 9.42
C PHE A 96 7.96 4.27 10.34
N ASP A 97 6.76 3.87 9.93
CA ASP A 97 5.53 4.02 10.70
C ASP A 97 5.05 2.63 11.16
N TRP A 98 5.14 2.38 12.47
CA TRP A 98 4.83 1.08 13.07
C TRP A 98 3.39 1.04 13.54
N SER A 99 2.50 0.45 12.74
CA SER A 99 1.04 0.42 12.98
C SER A 99 0.58 -0.67 13.96
N VAL A 100 1.20 -0.75 15.15
CA VAL A 100 0.66 -1.56 16.25
C VAL A 100 -0.40 -0.76 17.00
N GLU A 101 -1.59 -1.33 17.15
CA GLU A 101 -2.63 -0.77 18.01
C GLU A 101 -2.33 -1.11 19.49
N GLU A 102 -2.61 -0.17 20.41
CA GLU A 102 -2.58 -0.37 21.87
C GLU A 102 -3.69 -1.33 22.35
#